data_AF-A0A960L4I8-F1
#
_entry.id   AF-A0A960L4I8-F1
#
_cell.length_a   1.000
_cell.length_b   1.000
_cell.length_c   1.000
_cell.angle_alpha   90.00
_cell.angle_beta   90.00
_cell.angle_gamma   90.00
#
_symmetry.space_group_name_H-M   'P 1'
#
loop_
_entity.id
_entity.type
_entity.pdbx_description
1 polymer ?
#
loop_
_entity_poly.entity_id
_entity_poly.type
_entity_poly.pdbx_seq_one_letter_code
_entity_poly.pdbx_strand_id
1 'polypeptide(L)'
;MIRLALPKGRNQEPVLAALRSAGLGLSALDSGERRLLLPCPEDGFELLLLKGWDVPRYVEHGIADCGVVGSDVLEEVDGDLLVPVRFRAGRSRLSLIGRAGALPAPGSQVRLATKYPQTARRILEDRSWGAEILELSGSIELAPLLDLADVALDIVQTGQTLAENQLVELETVREVADCLVVNRASFQQHRQAINDLIGRLEAAEVAT
;
A
#
# COMPACT_ATOMS: atom_id res chain seq x y z
N MET A 1 -25.35 -4.75 3.75
CA MET A 1 -24.25 -3.87 4.18
C MET A 1 -22.99 -4.68 4.05
N ILE A 2 -21.98 -4.18 3.36
CA ILE A 2 -20.68 -4.84 3.24
C ILE A 2 -19.63 -4.10 4.05
N ARG A 3 -18.61 -4.80 4.51
CA ARG A 3 -17.48 -4.23 5.25
C ARG A 3 -16.37 -3.82 4.28
N LEU A 4 -15.97 -2.55 4.37
CA LEU A 4 -14.90 -1.99 3.55
C LEU A 4 -13.70 -1.64 4.44
N ALA A 5 -12.61 -2.39 4.28
CA ALA A 5 -11.35 -2.13 4.97
C ALA A 5 -10.58 -0.98 4.30
N LEU A 6 -10.24 0.06 5.06
CA LEU A 6 -9.49 1.21 4.57
C LEU A 6 -8.15 1.35 5.32
N PRO A 7 -7.07 1.75 4.62
CA PRO A 7 -5.77 1.92 5.25
C PRO A 7 -5.76 3.19 6.11
N LYS A 8 -5.17 3.07 7.29
CA LYS A 8 -4.87 4.20 8.19
C LYS A 8 -3.45 4.70 7.96
N GLY A 9 -3.25 6.01 8.09
CA GLY A 9 -1.93 6.65 7.99
C GLY A 9 -1.69 7.31 6.63
N ARG A 10 -0.45 7.24 6.12
CA ARG A 10 0.01 8.01 4.96
C ARG A 10 -0.81 7.81 3.66
N ASN A 11 -1.42 6.64 3.48
CA ASN A 11 -2.23 6.33 2.29
C ASN A 11 -3.72 6.64 2.49
N GLN A 12 -4.14 7.11 3.67
CA GLN A 12 -5.55 7.30 3.97
C GLN A 12 -6.18 8.40 3.10
N GLU A 13 -5.66 9.62 3.14
CA GLU A 13 -6.23 10.76 2.39
C GLU A 13 -6.36 10.52 0.88
N PRO A 14 -5.32 10.01 0.17
CA PRO A 14 -5.46 9.68 -1.25
C PRO A 14 -6.56 8.67 -1.54
N VAL A 15 -6.67 7.62 -0.72
CA VAL A 15 -7.72 6.60 -0.86
C VAL A 15 -9.11 7.19 -0.61
N LEU A 16 -9.25 8.03 0.42
CA LEU A 16 -10.52 8.69 0.71
C LEU A 16 -10.93 9.65 -0.42
N ALA A 17 -9.97 10.36 -1.02
CA ALA A 17 -10.24 11.21 -2.17
C ALA A 17 -10.76 10.41 -3.37
N ALA A 18 -10.16 9.26 -3.67
CA ALA A 18 -10.60 8.36 -4.75
C ALA A 18 -12.00 7.77 -4.49
N LEU A 19 -12.30 7.40 -3.24
CA LEU A 19 -13.62 6.91 -2.87
C LEU A 19 -14.67 8.02 -2.96
N ARG A 20 -14.34 9.25 -2.53
CA ARG A 20 -15.22 10.42 -2.64
C ARG A 20 -15.46 10.83 -4.10
N SER A 21 -14.47 10.73 -4.99
CA SER A 21 -14.67 10.98 -6.43
C SER A 21 -15.56 9.93 -7.08
N ALA A 22 -15.59 8.70 -6.55
CA ALA A 22 -16.58 7.68 -6.88
C ALA A 22 -17.98 7.95 -6.26
N GLY A 23 -18.17 9.11 -5.62
CA GLY A 23 -19.43 9.60 -5.05
C GLY A 23 -19.74 9.07 -3.65
N LEU A 24 -18.78 8.45 -2.95
CA LEU A 24 -18.99 7.93 -1.60
C LEU A 24 -18.92 9.07 -0.58
N GLY A 25 -19.93 9.17 0.29
CA GLY A 25 -20.02 10.24 1.28
C GLY A 25 -18.97 10.12 2.37
N LEU A 26 -18.78 8.89 2.88
CA LEU A 26 -17.83 8.53 3.94
C LEU A 26 -17.93 9.42 5.19
N SER A 27 -19.14 9.92 5.50
CA SER A 27 -19.35 10.96 6.51
C SER A 27 -18.91 10.53 7.92
N ALA A 28 -18.91 9.21 8.17
CA ALA A 28 -18.45 8.63 9.42
C ALA A 28 -16.98 8.96 9.76
N LEU A 29 -16.15 9.25 8.75
CA LEU A 29 -14.74 9.62 8.93
C LEU A 29 -14.55 11.08 9.37
N ASP A 30 -15.55 11.92 9.21
CA ASP A 30 -15.47 13.36 9.55
C ASP A 30 -15.76 13.63 11.04
N SER A 31 -16.18 12.60 11.79
CA SER A 31 -16.56 12.70 13.21
C SER A 31 -15.39 13.03 14.17
N GLY A 32 -14.14 12.86 13.73
CA GLY A 32 -12.94 13.02 14.57
C GLY A 32 -12.78 11.94 15.65
N GLU A 33 -13.69 10.97 15.71
CA GLU A 33 -13.64 9.88 16.67
C GLU A 33 -12.56 8.85 16.31
N ARG A 34 -11.89 8.27 17.32
CA ARG A 34 -10.82 7.26 17.12
C ARG A 34 -11.35 5.83 16.96
N ARG A 35 -12.62 5.65 16.59
CA ARG A 35 -13.20 4.31 16.38
C ARG A 35 -12.56 3.65 15.15
N LEU A 36 -12.42 2.32 15.21
CA LEU A 36 -11.88 1.52 14.11
C LEU A 36 -12.98 0.88 13.26
N LEU A 37 -14.20 0.80 13.79
CA LEU A 37 -15.40 0.34 13.11
C LEU A 37 -16.37 1.52 13.05
N LEU A 38 -16.74 1.91 11.84
CA LEU A 38 -17.52 3.11 11.57
C LEU A 38 -18.71 2.74 10.68
N PRO A 39 -19.93 2.69 11.23
CA PRO A 39 -21.14 2.51 10.43
C PRO A 39 -21.30 3.68 9.44
N CYS A 40 -21.53 3.36 8.17
CA CYS A 40 -21.74 4.33 7.10
C CYS A 40 -22.96 3.88 6.26
N PRO A 41 -24.16 3.90 6.86
CA PRO A 41 -25.38 3.35 6.25
C PRO A 41 -25.77 4.06 4.95
N GLU A 42 -25.43 5.35 4.80
CA GLU A 42 -25.68 6.16 3.61
C GLU A 42 -24.97 5.61 2.36
N ASP A 43 -23.80 5.01 2.54
CA ASP A 43 -23.02 4.37 1.47
C ASP A 43 -23.22 2.84 1.45
N GLY A 44 -24.04 2.30 2.36
CA GLY A 44 -24.27 0.86 2.48
C GLY A 44 -23.11 0.07 3.07
N PHE A 45 -22.22 0.75 3.82
CA PHE A 45 -20.97 0.18 4.33
C PHE A 45 -20.87 0.18 5.86
N GLU A 46 -20.03 -0.72 6.36
CA GLU A 46 -19.35 -0.59 7.65
C GLU A 46 -17.85 -0.45 7.37
N LEU A 47 -17.26 0.71 7.67
CA LEU A 47 -15.85 0.96 7.41
C LEU A 47 -15.00 0.37 8.53
N LEU A 48 -13.94 -0.33 8.14
CA LEU A 48 -12.95 -0.92 9.04
C LEU A 48 -11.59 -0.26 8.80
N LEU A 49 -11.09 0.49 9.78
CA LEU A 49 -9.81 1.19 9.68
C LEU A 49 -8.67 0.29 10.17
N LEU A 50 -7.77 -0.09 9.26
CA LEU A 50 -6.66 -1.01 9.53
C LEU A 50 -5.30 -0.38 9.18
N LYS A 51 -4.20 -0.96 9.68
CA LYS A 51 -2.91 -0.71 9.04
C LYS A 51 -2.92 -1.39 7.67
N GLY A 52 -2.28 -0.76 6.67
CA GLY A 52 -2.30 -1.28 5.29
C GLY A 52 -1.88 -2.75 5.16
N TRP A 53 -0.88 -3.18 5.96
CA TRP A 53 -0.39 -4.56 6.01
C TRP A 53 -1.42 -5.59 6.51
N ASP A 54 -2.41 -5.16 7.29
CA ASP A 54 -3.43 -6.06 7.83
C ASP A 54 -4.62 -6.23 6.87
N VAL A 55 -4.80 -5.31 5.91
CA VAL A 55 -5.95 -5.32 4.98
C VAL A 55 -6.09 -6.64 4.23
N PRO A 56 -5.04 -7.19 3.57
CA PRO A 56 -5.18 -8.44 2.82
C PRO A 56 -5.72 -9.59 3.68
N ARG A 57 -5.21 -9.72 4.91
CA ARG A 57 -5.59 -10.79 5.83
C ARG A 57 -7.05 -10.69 6.27
N TYR A 58 -7.52 -9.49 6.57
CA TYR A 58 -8.91 -9.26 6.98
C TYR A 58 -9.89 -9.52 5.84
N VAL A 59 -9.51 -9.18 4.61
CA VAL A 59 -10.34 -9.44 3.43
C VAL A 59 -10.31 -10.93 3.08
N GLU A 60 -9.16 -11.57 3.10
CA GLU A 60 -9.03 -13.01 2.78
C GLU A 60 -9.88 -13.87 3.73
N HIS A 61 -9.91 -13.54 5.01
CA HIS A 61 -10.70 -14.27 6.02
C HIS A 61 -12.19 -13.89 6.02
N GLY A 62 -12.63 -13.00 5.13
CA GLY A 62 -14.02 -12.55 5.04
C GLY A 62 -14.48 -11.71 6.23
N ILE A 63 -13.54 -11.19 7.04
CA ILE A 63 -13.87 -10.26 8.13
C ILE A 63 -14.27 -8.91 7.54
N ALA A 64 -13.56 -8.49 6.48
CA ALA A 64 -13.98 -7.45 5.56
C ALA A 64 -14.34 -8.08 4.21
N ASP A 65 -15.36 -7.56 3.54
CA ASP A 65 -15.79 -8.05 2.22
C ASP A 65 -14.87 -7.52 1.12
N CYS A 66 -14.47 -6.26 1.28
CA CYS A 66 -13.60 -5.52 0.37
C CYS A 66 -12.54 -4.76 1.18
N GLY A 67 -11.45 -4.37 0.54
CA GLY A 67 -10.47 -3.47 1.14
C GLY A 67 -9.67 -2.70 0.11
N VAL A 68 -9.06 -1.59 0.53
CA VAL A 68 -8.09 -0.85 -0.29
C VAL A 68 -6.68 -1.05 0.27
N VAL A 69 -5.76 -1.48 -0.59
CA VAL A 69 -4.39 -1.81 -0.22
C VAL A 69 -3.42 -1.52 -1.36
N GLY A 70 -2.20 -1.09 -1.06
CA GLY A 70 -1.17 -0.87 -2.06
C GLY A 70 -0.71 -2.17 -2.74
N SER A 71 -0.38 -2.08 -4.03
CA SER A 71 0.13 -3.21 -4.81
C SER A 71 1.45 -3.75 -4.27
N ASP A 72 2.23 -2.91 -3.59
CA ASP A 72 3.45 -3.28 -2.87
C ASP A 72 3.18 -4.32 -1.78
N VAL A 73 2.09 -4.16 -1.03
CA VAL A 73 1.71 -5.11 0.01
C VAL A 73 1.20 -6.41 -0.64
N LEU A 74 0.39 -6.32 -1.69
CA LEU A 74 -0.14 -7.50 -2.39
C LEU A 74 0.94 -8.36 -3.05
N GLU A 75 2.04 -7.75 -3.48
CA GLU A 75 3.17 -8.47 -4.06
C GLU A 75 4.08 -9.09 -2.99
N GLU A 76 4.01 -8.57 -1.77
CA GLU A 76 4.81 -9.03 -0.63
C GLU A 76 4.12 -10.14 0.16
N VAL A 77 2.80 -10.04 0.35
CA VAL A 77 2.02 -11.02 1.11
C VAL A 77 1.32 -11.99 0.16
N ASP A 78 1.39 -13.28 0.48
CA ASP A 78 0.54 -14.27 -0.18
C ASP A 78 -0.90 -14.09 0.28
N GLY A 79 -1.85 -14.14 -0.66
CA GLY A 79 -3.27 -14.10 -0.34
C GLY A 79 -4.14 -14.42 -1.54
N ASP A 80 -5.22 -15.17 -1.32
CA ASP A 80 -6.18 -15.48 -2.38
C ASP A 80 -7.28 -14.41 -2.47
N LEU A 81 -6.95 -13.29 -3.12
CA LEU A 81 -7.81 -12.12 -3.26
C LEU A 81 -8.14 -11.82 -4.71
N LEU A 82 -9.37 -11.34 -4.96
CA LEU A 82 -9.72 -10.73 -6.22
C LEU A 82 -9.23 -9.28 -6.22
N VAL A 83 -8.65 -8.82 -7.34
CA VAL A 83 -8.17 -7.44 -7.49
C VAL A 83 -8.89 -6.77 -8.68
N PRO A 84 -10.18 -6.41 -8.54
CA PRO A 84 -10.97 -5.88 -9.67
C PRO A 84 -10.58 -4.48 -10.11
N VAL A 85 -10.07 -3.62 -9.21
CA VAL A 85 -9.75 -2.23 -9.52
C VAL A 85 -8.33 -1.89 -9.05
N ARG A 86 -7.56 -1.25 -9.94
CA ARG A 86 -6.29 -0.59 -9.62
C ARG A 86 -6.49 0.91 -9.79
N PHE A 87 -6.30 1.67 -8.72
CA PHE A 87 -6.46 3.12 -8.74
C PHE A 87 -5.28 3.76 -9.50
N ARG A 88 -5.54 4.79 -10.32
CA ARG A 88 -4.51 5.63 -10.95
C ARG A 88 -4.02 6.70 -9.98
N ALA A 89 -4.85 7.06 -9.00
CA ALA A 89 -4.51 8.02 -7.95
C ALA A 89 -3.50 7.43 -6.95
N GLY A 90 -2.49 8.21 -6.59
CA GLY A 90 -1.42 7.82 -5.67
C GLY A 90 -0.11 7.53 -6.39
N ARG A 91 0.76 8.55 -6.56
CA ARG A 91 2.08 8.40 -7.18
C ARG A 91 3.12 7.90 -6.17
N SER A 92 2.78 6.79 -5.50
CA SER A 92 3.73 6.08 -4.68
C SER A 92 4.65 5.28 -5.58
N ARG A 93 5.93 5.20 -5.21
CA ARG A 93 6.90 4.38 -5.91
C ARG A 93 7.70 3.57 -4.92
N LEU A 94 8.01 2.33 -5.27
CA LEU A 94 8.97 1.54 -4.53
C LEU A 94 10.36 1.91 -5.05
N SER A 95 11.23 2.37 -4.15
CA SER A 95 12.54 2.90 -4.53
C SER A 95 13.64 2.36 -3.63
N LEU A 96 14.83 2.23 -4.20
CA LEU A 96 16.06 2.13 -3.43
C LEU A 96 16.45 3.51 -2.91
N ILE A 97 16.65 3.60 -1.60
CA ILE A 97 16.96 4.84 -0.89
C ILE A 97 18.32 4.71 -0.19
N GLY A 98 19.05 5.82 -0.14
CA GLY A 98 20.36 5.89 0.52
C GLY A 98 20.96 7.29 0.47
N ARG A 99 22.23 7.42 0.88
CA ARG A 99 22.97 8.68 0.75
C ARG A 99 23.25 8.98 -0.73
N ALA A 100 23.34 10.26 -1.09
CA ALA A 100 23.62 10.65 -2.48
C ALA A 100 24.91 9.98 -3.02
N GLY A 101 24.80 9.33 -4.18
CA GLY A 101 25.91 8.61 -4.81
C GLY A 101 26.24 7.24 -4.20
N ALA A 102 25.45 6.74 -3.24
CA ALA A 102 25.71 5.47 -2.55
C ALA A 102 25.07 4.24 -3.24
N LEU A 103 24.78 4.29 -4.54
CA LEU A 103 24.29 3.11 -5.26
C LEU A 103 25.41 2.06 -5.35
N PRO A 104 25.20 0.82 -4.87
CA PRO A 104 26.25 -0.19 -4.86
C PRO A 104 26.69 -0.61 -6.27
N ALA A 105 28.01 -0.75 -6.44
CA ALA A 105 28.60 -1.29 -7.66
C ALA A 105 28.29 -2.78 -7.86
N PRO A 106 28.33 -3.30 -9.10
CA PRO A 106 28.31 -4.75 -9.34
C PRO A 106 29.44 -5.47 -8.59
N GLY A 107 29.12 -6.62 -8.00
CA GLY A 107 30.01 -7.43 -7.17
C GLY A 107 30.06 -7.06 -5.68
N SER A 108 29.40 -5.95 -5.28
CA SER A 108 29.38 -5.53 -3.87
C SER A 108 28.66 -6.52 -2.95
N GLN A 109 29.13 -6.59 -1.70
CA GLN A 109 28.39 -7.18 -0.57
C GLN A 109 27.70 -6.06 0.19
N VAL A 110 26.37 -6.14 0.35
CA VAL A 110 25.57 -5.06 0.92
C VAL A 110 24.54 -5.56 1.91
N ARG A 111 24.17 -4.70 2.86
CA ARG A 111 22.99 -4.85 3.71
C ARG A 111 21.86 -4.01 3.10
N LEU A 112 20.73 -4.65 2.82
CA LEU A 112 19.52 -4.01 2.31
C LEU A 112 18.45 -4.04 3.41
N ALA A 113 18.08 -2.87 3.92
CA ALA A 113 17.00 -2.75 4.90
C ALA A 113 15.65 -2.58 4.21
N THR A 114 14.64 -3.35 4.61
CA THR A 114 13.30 -3.22 4.02
C THR A 114 12.23 -3.84 4.90
N LYS A 115 10.98 -3.44 4.70
CA LYS A 115 9.80 -4.18 5.15
C LYS A 115 9.25 -5.14 4.10
N TYR A 116 9.90 -5.24 2.93
CA TYR A 116 9.49 -6.05 1.78
C TYR A 116 10.53 -7.13 1.44
N PRO A 117 10.83 -8.08 2.34
CA PRO A 117 11.89 -9.06 2.13
C PRO A 117 11.72 -9.92 0.87
N GLN A 118 10.50 -10.36 0.52
CA GLN A 118 10.24 -11.17 -0.68
C GLN A 118 10.47 -10.35 -1.95
N THR A 119 9.96 -9.12 -1.98
CA THR A 119 10.19 -8.19 -3.06
C THR A 119 11.68 -7.88 -3.23
N ALA A 120 12.41 -7.67 -2.13
CA ALA A 120 13.84 -7.44 -2.16
C ALA A 120 14.59 -8.64 -2.73
N ARG A 121 14.26 -9.87 -2.33
CA ARG A 121 14.86 -11.09 -2.91
C ARG A 121 14.70 -11.13 -4.43
N ARG A 122 13.48 -10.91 -4.94
CA ARG A 122 13.20 -10.89 -6.38
C ARG A 122 14.00 -9.81 -7.11
N ILE A 123 14.08 -8.60 -6.54
CA ILE A 123 14.89 -7.51 -7.13
C ILE A 123 16.38 -7.89 -7.16
N LEU A 124 16.85 -8.60 -6.14
CA LEU A 124 18.26 -9.00 -6.03
C LEU A 124 18.63 -10.15 -6.98
N GLU A 125 17.67 -10.95 -7.45
CA GLU A 125 17.92 -11.99 -8.47
C GLU A 125 18.45 -11.40 -9.78
N ASP A 126 17.96 -10.22 -10.15
CA ASP A 126 18.40 -9.49 -11.35
C ASP A 126 19.60 -8.56 -11.09
N ARG A 127 20.12 -8.50 -9.84
CA ARG A 127 21.24 -7.65 -9.46
C ARG A 127 22.50 -8.46 -9.24
N SER A 128 23.63 -7.88 -9.67
CA SER A 128 24.95 -8.42 -9.38
C SER A 128 25.45 -8.05 -7.97
N TRP A 129 24.61 -8.16 -6.93
CA TRP A 129 24.98 -7.85 -5.54
C TRP A 129 24.89 -9.11 -4.68
N GLY A 130 25.85 -9.32 -3.79
CA GLY A 130 25.61 -10.20 -2.64
C GLY A 130 24.93 -9.38 -1.55
N ALA A 131 23.75 -9.78 -1.10
CA ALA A 131 22.97 -8.95 -0.18
C ALA A 131 22.45 -9.72 1.04
N GLU A 132 22.68 -9.15 2.22
CA GLU A 132 21.96 -9.49 3.44
C GLU A 132 20.70 -8.62 3.53
N ILE A 133 19.52 -9.26 3.59
CA ILE A 133 18.26 -8.54 3.76
C ILE A 133 17.99 -8.39 5.26
N LEU A 134 17.91 -7.13 5.71
CA LEU A 134 17.51 -6.75 7.06
C LEU A 134 16.03 -6.39 7.06
N GLU A 135 15.19 -7.28 7.58
CA GLU A 135 13.76 -7.04 7.69
C GLU A 135 13.45 -6.07 8.85
N LEU A 136 12.75 -4.98 8.54
CA LEU A 136 12.36 -3.94 9.50
C LEU A 136 10.85 -3.68 9.40
N SER A 137 10.20 -3.37 10.52
CA SER A 137 8.76 -3.09 10.56
C SER A 137 8.39 -1.63 10.29
N GLY A 138 9.36 -0.71 10.30
CA GLY A 138 9.15 0.73 10.12
C GLY A 138 10.43 1.53 10.29
N SER A 139 10.37 2.85 10.04
CA SER A 139 11.52 3.77 10.07
C SER A 139 12.68 3.28 9.22
N ILE A 140 12.36 2.81 8.02
CA ILE A 140 13.28 2.13 7.11
C ILE A 140 14.39 3.09 6.65
N GLU A 141 14.05 4.37 6.48
CA GLU A 141 14.96 5.46 6.13
C GLU A 141 16.10 5.68 7.14
N LEU A 142 15.91 5.31 8.41
CA LEU A 142 16.98 5.42 9.41
C LEU A 142 18.12 4.42 9.18
N ALA A 143 17.85 3.32 8.48
CA ALA A 143 18.84 2.28 8.28
C ALA A 143 20.06 2.75 7.45
N PRO A 144 19.90 3.38 6.27
CA PRO A 144 21.02 3.98 5.56
C PRO A 144 21.56 5.24 6.23
N LEU A 145 20.73 5.97 7.00
CA LEU A 145 21.18 7.17 7.70
C LEU A 145 22.21 6.85 8.80
N LEU A 146 21.97 5.77 9.55
CA LEU A 146 22.75 5.36 10.73
C LEU A 146 23.69 4.17 10.46
N ASP A 147 23.99 3.89 9.18
CA ASP A 147 24.92 2.84 8.74
C ASP A 147 24.53 1.40 9.18
N LEU A 148 23.24 1.18 9.49
CA LEU A 148 22.67 -0.15 9.73
C LEU A 148 22.58 -0.95 8.42
N ALA A 149 22.27 -0.28 7.32
CA ALA A 149 22.21 -0.84 5.98
C ALA A 149 22.89 0.09 4.97
N ASP A 150 23.39 -0.46 3.86
CA ASP A 150 24.02 0.35 2.80
C ASP A 150 22.96 1.05 1.96
N VAL A 151 21.83 0.36 1.73
CA VAL A 151 20.64 0.88 1.05
C VAL A 151 19.38 0.38 1.76
N ALA A 152 18.27 1.07 1.53
CA ALA A 152 16.96 0.60 1.91
C ALA A 152 16.02 0.48 0.70
N LEU A 153 15.05 -0.41 0.77
CA LEU A 153 13.96 -0.52 -0.20
C LEU A 153 12.66 -0.15 0.51
N ASP A 154 12.07 0.99 0.17
CA ASP A 154 10.79 1.43 0.75
C ASP A 154 9.99 2.29 -0.23
N ILE A 155 8.73 2.53 0.14
CA ILE A 155 7.81 3.38 -0.61
C ILE A 155 8.12 4.84 -0.37
N VAL A 156 8.24 5.57 -1.48
CA VAL A 156 8.41 7.00 -1.54
C VAL A 156 7.18 7.62 -2.20
N GLN A 157 6.65 8.69 -1.59
CA GLN A 157 5.56 9.49 -2.14
C GLN A 157 6.11 10.81 -2.70
N THR A 158 6.22 11.83 -1.86
CA THR A 158 6.77 13.15 -2.24
C THR A 158 8.31 13.19 -2.21
N GLY A 159 8.94 12.27 -1.48
CA GLY A 159 10.39 12.31 -1.20
C GLY A 159 10.80 13.27 -0.09
N GLN A 160 9.86 14.00 0.52
CA GLN A 160 10.15 15.01 1.53
C GLN A 160 10.87 14.42 2.76
N THR A 161 10.41 13.27 3.28
CA THR A 161 11.05 12.59 4.41
C THR A 161 12.51 12.21 4.11
N LEU A 162 12.82 11.82 2.87
CA LEU A 162 14.20 11.52 2.49
C LEU A 162 15.06 12.79 2.49
N ALA A 163 14.54 13.86 1.87
CA ALA A 163 15.25 15.14 1.79
C ALA A 163 15.54 15.73 3.18
N GLU A 164 14.58 15.68 4.10
CA GLU A 164 14.73 16.13 5.49
C GLU A 164 15.82 15.34 6.26
N ASN A 165 16.10 14.11 5.82
CA ASN A 165 17.11 13.22 6.40
C ASN A 165 18.38 13.09 5.54
N GLN A 166 18.59 13.98 4.55
CA GLN A 166 19.76 13.97 3.66
C GLN A 166 19.92 12.65 2.87
N LEU A 167 18.80 11.98 2.62
CA LEU A 167 18.71 10.79 1.78
C LEU A 167 18.11 11.15 0.43
N VAL A 168 18.39 10.30 -0.55
CA VAL A 168 17.84 10.41 -1.90
C VAL A 168 17.30 9.08 -2.35
N GLU A 169 16.45 9.11 -3.35
CA GLU A 169 16.15 7.94 -4.16
C GLU A 169 17.32 7.70 -5.10
N LEU A 170 18.00 6.57 -4.89
CA LEU A 170 19.07 6.12 -5.75
C LEU A 170 18.52 5.57 -7.06
N GLU A 171 17.38 4.88 -6.97
CA GLU A 171 16.74 4.23 -8.10
C GLU A 171 15.25 4.00 -7.79
N THR A 172 14.39 4.39 -8.72
CA THR A 172 12.97 4.00 -8.69
C THR A 172 12.83 2.60 -9.28
N VAL A 173 12.33 1.65 -8.49
CA VAL A 173 12.15 0.26 -8.93
C VAL A 173 10.85 0.11 -9.73
N ARG A 174 9.74 0.58 -9.17
CA ARG A 174 8.42 0.54 -9.83
C ARG A 174 7.44 1.53 -9.22
N GLU A 175 6.41 1.88 -9.98
CA GLU A 175 5.23 2.56 -9.45
C GLU A 175 4.37 1.59 -8.62
N VAL A 176 3.67 2.15 -7.63
CA VAL A 176 2.81 1.41 -6.70
C VAL A 176 1.43 2.03 -6.74
N ALA A 177 0.45 1.21 -7.07
CA ALA A 177 -0.95 1.60 -7.15
C ALA A 177 -1.69 1.13 -5.90
N ASP A 178 -2.60 1.94 -5.37
CA ASP A 178 -3.62 1.40 -4.49
C ASP A 178 -4.54 0.47 -5.31
N CYS A 179 -5.08 -0.57 -4.68
CA CYS A 179 -5.91 -1.59 -5.30
C CYS A 179 -7.14 -1.86 -4.45
N LEU A 180 -8.31 -1.98 -5.08
CA LEU A 180 -9.47 -2.59 -4.44
C LEU A 180 -9.26 -4.10 -4.46
N VAL A 181 -9.31 -4.72 -3.28
CA VAL A 181 -9.33 -6.17 -3.12
C VAL A 181 -10.66 -6.64 -2.59
N VAL A 182 -11.07 -7.83 -3.01
CA VAL A 182 -12.37 -8.41 -2.66
C VAL A 182 -12.21 -9.87 -2.26
N ASN A 183 -12.89 -10.26 -1.18
CA ASN A 183 -13.00 -11.65 -0.77
C ASN A 183 -13.82 -12.45 -1.81
N ARG A 184 -13.34 -13.63 -2.20
CA ARG A 184 -14.03 -14.46 -3.22
C ARG A 184 -15.44 -14.87 -2.81
N ALA A 185 -15.66 -15.25 -1.56
CA ALA A 185 -16.97 -15.65 -1.07
C ALA A 185 -17.91 -14.44 -0.97
N SER A 186 -17.42 -13.31 -0.45
CA SER A 186 -18.18 -12.05 -0.42
C SER A 186 -18.57 -11.59 -1.82
N PHE A 187 -17.71 -11.76 -2.83
CA PHE A 187 -18.05 -11.46 -4.23
C PHE A 187 -19.25 -12.26 -4.73
N GLN A 188 -19.44 -13.49 -4.27
CA GLN A 188 -20.60 -14.30 -4.62
C GLN A 188 -21.85 -13.90 -3.81
N GLN A 189 -21.68 -13.69 -2.50
CA GLN A 189 -22.78 -13.42 -1.57
C GLN A 189 -23.35 -11.99 -1.71
N HIS A 190 -22.49 -11.03 -2.01
CA HIS A 190 -22.80 -9.60 -2.08
C HIS A 190 -22.55 -9.02 -3.47
N ARG A 191 -22.72 -9.87 -4.50
CA ARG A 191 -22.41 -9.57 -5.91
C ARG A 191 -22.90 -8.20 -6.39
N GLN A 192 -24.16 -7.87 -6.12
CA GLN A 192 -24.73 -6.60 -6.55
C GLN A 192 -24.00 -5.40 -5.92
N ALA A 193 -23.91 -5.37 -4.59
CA ALA A 193 -23.27 -4.28 -3.86
C ALA A 193 -21.79 -4.10 -4.24
N ILE A 194 -21.07 -5.22 -4.46
CA ILE A 194 -19.65 -5.17 -4.83
C ILE A 194 -19.48 -4.72 -6.30
N ASN A 195 -20.30 -5.21 -7.22
CA ASN A 195 -20.26 -4.73 -8.61
C ASN A 195 -20.62 -3.24 -8.72
N ASP A 196 -21.59 -2.77 -7.93
CA ASP A 196 -21.93 -1.35 -7.88
C ASP A 196 -20.74 -0.51 -7.37
N LEU A 197 -20.03 -0.98 -6.34
CA LEU A 197 -18.79 -0.34 -5.88
C LEU A 197 -17.70 -0.33 -6.96
N ILE A 198 -17.45 -1.47 -7.61
CA ILE A 198 -16.46 -1.58 -8.69
C ILE A 198 -16.78 -0.59 -9.81
N GLY A 199 -18.02 -0.59 -10.31
CA GLY A 199 -18.42 0.29 -11.41
C GLY A 199 -18.30 1.78 -11.07
N ARG A 200 -18.58 2.17 -9.82
CA ARG A 200 -18.39 3.55 -9.36
C ARG A 200 -16.91 3.95 -9.33
N LEU A 201 -16.04 3.06 -8.86
CA LEU A 201 -14.60 3.32 -8.81
C LEU A 201 -14.00 3.37 -10.21
N GLU A 202 -14.34 2.42 -11.09
CA GLU A 202 -13.90 2.43 -12.49
C GLU A 202 -14.33 3.70 -13.23
N ALA A 203 -15.56 4.16 -13.02
CA ALA A 203 -16.04 5.41 -13.62
C ALA A 203 -15.26 6.64 -13.15
N ALA A 204 -14.89 6.70 -11.86
CA ALA A 204 -14.09 7.80 -11.30
C ALA A 204 -12.66 7.81 -11.86
N GLU A 205 -12.07 6.64 -12.11
CA GLU A 205 -10.73 6.49 -12.69
C GLU A 205 -10.65 6.88 -14.17
N VAL A 206 -11.75 6.78 -14.93
CA VAL A 206 -11.82 7.24 -16.33
C VAL A 206 -12.02 8.76 -16.43
N ALA A 207 -12.68 9.36 -15.42
CA ALA A 207 -12.98 10.79 -15.40
C ALA A 207 -11.80 11.68 -14.98
N THR A 208 -10.66 11.08 -14.60
CA THR A 208 -9.44 11.75 -14.11
C THR A 208 -8.28 11.56 -15.09
#